data_AF-A0A2K5EQ86-F1
#
_entry.id   AF-A0A2K5EQ86-F1
#
_cell.length_a   1.000
_cell.length_b   1.000
_cell.length_c   1.000
_cell.angle_alpha   90.00
_cell.angle_beta   90.00
_cell.angle_gamma   90.00
#
_symmetry.space_group_name_H-M   'P 1'
#
loop_
_entity.id
_entity.type
_entity.pdbx_description
1 polymer ?
#
loop_
_entity_poly.entity_id
_entity_poly.type
_entity_poly.pdbx_seq_one_letter_code
_entity_poly.pdbx_strand_id
1 'polypeptide(L)'
;MNRESFAAGERLVSPAYVRQGCEARRSHEHLIRLLLEKGKCPENGWDESTLELFLHELAIMDSNNFLGNCGVGEREGRVASALVARRHYRFIHGIGRSGDISAVQPKAAGSSLLNKITNSLVLDIIKLAGVHTIANCFVVPMATGMSLTLCFLTLRHKRPKAKYIIWPRIDQKSCFKSMITAGFEPVVIENVLEGDELRTDLQAVKAKVQELGPDNILCIHSTTSCFAPRVPDRLEELAVICADFGIPHIVNNAYGVQSSKCMHLIQQEMFSYLSNQIKKLSEAYNERLLHTPHNPISLAVTLKTLDKHHDKAVTQLGSMLFTRQVSGARVVPLGSVQTVSGYTFRGFMSHTNNYPCAYLNAAAAIGMKMQDVDLFIKRLDMCLKTVRKEQSKESDDNYDKTEDVDIEEMALKLDNVLLDTHQDASS
;
A
#
# COMPACT_ATOMS: atom_id res chain seq x y z
N MET A 1 -12.46 -2.03 -37.69
CA MET A 1 -12.45 -2.28 -39.16
C MET A 1 -11.10 -2.86 -39.53
N ASN A 2 -11.08 -3.94 -40.32
CA ASN A 2 -9.84 -4.55 -40.81
C ASN A 2 -9.48 -4.04 -42.23
N ARG A 3 -8.35 -4.49 -42.80
CA ARG A 3 -7.90 -4.10 -44.15
C ARG A 3 -8.95 -4.37 -45.25
N GLU A 4 -9.69 -5.47 -45.13
CA GLU A 4 -10.76 -5.85 -46.08
C GLU A 4 -11.98 -4.93 -45.94
N SER A 5 -12.32 -4.51 -44.71
CA SER A 5 -13.37 -3.52 -44.45
C SER A 5 -13.07 -2.20 -45.16
N PHE A 6 -11.81 -1.73 -45.10
CA PHE A 6 -11.38 -0.53 -45.81
C PHE A 6 -11.43 -0.73 -47.34
N ALA A 7 -10.93 -1.87 -47.86
CA ALA A 7 -10.98 -2.18 -49.30
C ALA A 7 -12.42 -2.36 -49.85
N ALA A 8 -13.38 -2.74 -49.00
CA ALA A 8 -14.81 -2.69 -49.33
C ALA A 8 -15.35 -1.23 -49.33
N GLY A 9 -14.92 -0.42 -48.36
CA GLY A 9 -15.25 1.01 -48.30
C GLY A 9 -14.75 1.83 -49.49
N GLU A 10 -13.60 1.49 -50.08
CA GLU A 10 -13.08 2.09 -51.32
C GLU A 10 -14.01 1.89 -52.54
N ARG A 11 -15.02 1.00 -52.45
CA ARG A 11 -16.05 0.81 -53.48
C ARG A 11 -17.28 1.70 -53.28
N LEU A 12 -17.41 2.35 -52.12
CA LEU A 12 -18.59 3.12 -51.71
C LEU A 12 -18.31 4.63 -51.63
N VAL A 13 -17.08 5.01 -51.27
CA VAL A 13 -16.63 6.42 -51.23
C VAL A 13 -15.20 6.53 -51.79
N SER A 14 -14.76 7.75 -52.13
CA SER A 14 -13.46 8.01 -52.78
C SER A 14 -12.29 7.29 -52.07
N PRO A 15 -11.53 6.43 -52.77
CA PRO A 15 -10.44 5.66 -52.18
C PRO A 15 -9.38 6.51 -51.45
N ALA A 16 -9.17 7.75 -51.88
CA ALA A 16 -8.25 8.67 -51.20
C ALA A 16 -8.68 8.97 -49.75
N TYR A 17 -9.97 9.23 -49.51
CA TYR A 17 -10.50 9.52 -48.18
C TYR A 17 -10.54 8.27 -47.28
N VAL A 18 -10.81 7.09 -47.87
CA VAL A 18 -10.75 5.82 -47.13
C VAL A 18 -9.33 5.50 -46.66
N ARG A 19 -8.31 5.76 -47.51
CA ARG A 19 -6.90 5.60 -47.12
C ARG A 19 -6.50 6.55 -46.00
N GLN A 20 -6.91 7.83 -46.06
CA GLN A 20 -6.67 8.78 -44.98
C GLN A 20 -7.30 8.32 -43.65
N GLY A 21 -8.52 7.78 -43.67
CA GLY A 21 -9.17 7.19 -42.49
C GLY A 21 -8.48 5.92 -41.98
N CYS A 22 -7.95 5.08 -42.88
CA CYS A 22 -7.14 3.92 -42.53
C CYS A 22 -5.80 4.33 -41.87
N GLU A 23 -5.15 5.37 -42.37
CA GLU A 23 -3.92 5.93 -41.83
C GLU A 23 -4.13 6.57 -40.46
N ALA A 24 -5.23 7.31 -40.26
CA ALA A 24 -5.62 7.80 -38.94
C ALA A 24 -5.80 6.65 -37.91
N ARG A 25 -6.43 5.53 -38.32
CA ARG A 25 -6.55 4.36 -37.43
C ARG A 25 -5.19 3.77 -37.05
N ARG A 26 -4.20 3.77 -37.94
CA ARG A 26 -2.84 3.24 -37.65
C ARG A 26 -2.14 3.98 -36.51
N SER A 27 -2.45 5.26 -36.28
CA SER A 27 -1.91 6.03 -35.15
C SER A 27 -2.36 5.45 -33.80
N HIS A 28 -3.64 5.11 -33.67
CA HIS A 28 -4.16 4.43 -32.48
C HIS A 28 -3.59 3.00 -32.35
N GLU A 29 -3.53 2.26 -33.47
CA GLU A 29 -2.96 0.90 -33.49
C GLU A 29 -1.47 0.89 -33.11
N HIS A 30 -0.71 1.94 -33.45
CA HIS A 30 0.69 2.10 -33.03
C HIS A 30 0.81 2.25 -31.51
N LEU A 31 -0.01 3.13 -30.90
CA LEU A 31 -0.02 3.32 -29.43
C LEU A 31 -0.41 2.01 -28.71
N ILE A 32 -1.47 1.34 -29.17
CA ILE A 32 -1.93 0.06 -28.62
C ILE A 32 -0.84 -1.01 -28.75
N ARG A 33 -0.20 -1.13 -29.92
CA ARG A 33 0.89 -2.09 -30.13
C ARG A 33 2.08 -1.80 -29.23
N LEU A 34 2.45 -0.52 -29.06
CA LEU A 34 3.56 -0.12 -28.19
C LEU A 34 3.32 -0.49 -26.72
N LEU A 35 2.08 -0.35 -26.24
CA LEU A 35 1.66 -0.81 -24.91
C LEU A 35 1.77 -2.33 -24.78
N LEU A 36 1.30 -3.08 -25.78
CA LEU A 36 1.34 -4.55 -25.79
C LEU A 36 2.77 -5.12 -25.91
N GLU A 37 3.64 -4.46 -26.67
CA GLU A 37 5.05 -4.85 -26.88
C GLU A 37 5.93 -4.54 -25.65
N LYS A 38 5.70 -3.40 -24.98
CA LYS A 38 6.58 -2.93 -23.88
C LYS A 38 6.03 -3.14 -22.48
N GLY A 39 4.71 -3.22 -22.30
CA GLY A 39 4.07 -3.33 -20.98
C GLY A 39 4.29 -2.13 -20.06
N LYS A 40 4.61 -0.96 -20.63
CA LYS A 40 5.00 0.27 -19.91
C LYS A 40 3.95 1.37 -20.02
N CYS A 41 3.95 2.31 -19.08
CA CYS A 41 3.13 3.51 -19.21
C CYS A 41 3.57 4.34 -20.42
N PRO A 42 2.63 4.93 -21.18
CA PRO A 42 2.99 5.95 -22.16
C PRO A 42 3.45 7.22 -21.43
N GLU A 43 4.44 7.93 -22.00
CA GLU A 43 5.01 9.15 -21.41
C GLU A 43 3.98 10.29 -21.33
N ASN A 44 3.03 10.31 -22.26
CA ASN A 44 1.88 11.21 -22.28
C ASN A 44 0.59 10.39 -22.18
N GLY A 45 -0.45 10.96 -21.55
CA GLY A 45 -1.77 10.33 -21.49
C GLY A 45 -2.36 10.09 -22.89
N TRP A 46 -3.11 9.00 -23.04
CA TRP A 46 -3.87 8.72 -24.26
C TRP A 46 -5.17 9.52 -24.31
N ASP A 47 -5.56 9.95 -25.51
CA ASP A 47 -6.91 10.44 -25.77
C ASP A 47 -7.96 9.36 -25.45
N GLU A 48 -9.13 9.79 -24.98
CA GLU A 48 -10.27 8.90 -24.69
C GLU A 48 -10.66 8.04 -25.89
N SER A 49 -10.52 8.55 -27.11
CA SER A 49 -10.75 7.82 -28.36
C SER A 49 -9.83 6.60 -28.54
N THR A 50 -8.57 6.69 -28.09
CA THR A 50 -7.61 5.58 -28.12
C THR A 50 -7.91 4.59 -27.00
N LEU A 51 -8.24 5.11 -25.80
CA LEU A 51 -8.57 4.30 -24.63
C LEU A 51 -9.85 3.48 -24.85
N GLU A 52 -10.95 4.10 -25.28
CA GLU A 52 -12.20 3.39 -25.57
C GLU A 52 -12.06 2.42 -26.74
N LEU A 53 -11.29 2.76 -27.80
CA LEU A 53 -11.01 1.82 -28.88
C LEU A 53 -10.30 0.57 -28.33
N PHE A 54 -9.25 0.77 -27.53
CA PHE A 54 -8.50 -0.33 -26.91
C PHE A 54 -9.37 -1.19 -25.99
N LEU A 55 -10.20 -0.58 -25.13
CA LEU A 55 -11.12 -1.30 -24.26
C LEU A 55 -12.19 -2.08 -25.05
N HIS A 56 -12.72 -1.54 -26.13
CA HIS A 56 -13.67 -2.26 -26.98
C HIS A 56 -13.03 -3.43 -27.75
N GLU A 57 -11.84 -3.24 -28.33
CA GLU A 57 -11.09 -4.31 -29.04
C GLU A 57 -10.68 -5.43 -28.06
N LEU A 58 -10.37 -5.12 -26.80
CA LEU A 58 -10.20 -6.12 -25.73
C LEU A 58 -11.52 -6.81 -25.35
N ALA A 59 -12.62 -6.07 -25.17
CA ALA A 59 -13.88 -6.62 -24.69
C ALA A 59 -14.48 -7.67 -25.65
N ILE A 60 -14.33 -7.49 -26.96
CA ILE A 60 -14.78 -8.47 -27.96
C ILE A 60 -13.96 -9.77 -27.98
N MET A 61 -12.85 -9.86 -27.23
CA MET A 61 -12.07 -11.09 -27.04
C MET A 61 -12.61 -12.00 -25.91
N ASP A 62 -13.60 -11.54 -25.14
CA ASP A 62 -14.26 -12.34 -24.11
C ASP A 62 -15.49 -13.08 -24.66
N SER A 63 -15.64 -14.36 -24.32
CA SER A 63 -16.63 -15.24 -24.95
C SER A 63 -18.09 -14.81 -24.74
N ASN A 64 -18.38 -14.11 -23.63
CA ASN A 64 -19.70 -13.50 -23.39
C ASN A 64 -20.07 -12.38 -24.40
N ASN A 65 -19.14 -11.95 -25.27
CA ASN A 65 -19.36 -10.94 -26.31
C ASN A 65 -19.25 -11.50 -27.74
N PHE A 66 -18.95 -12.79 -27.94
CA PHE A 66 -18.90 -13.38 -29.28
C PHE A 66 -20.30 -13.50 -29.90
N LEU A 67 -20.45 -13.05 -31.16
CA LEU A 67 -21.75 -12.96 -31.85
C LEU A 67 -22.47 -14.31 -32.01
N GLY A 68 -21.74 -15.42 -32.07
CA GLY A 68 -22.27 -16.78 -32.23
C GLY A 68 -22.23 -17.64 -30.97
N ASN A 69 -22.07 -17.04 -29.77
CA ASN A 69 -21.93 -17.82 -28.53
C ASN A 69 -23.26 -18.48 -28.09
N CYS A 70 -23.18 -19.75 -27.69
CA CYS A 70 -24.26 -20.49 -27.01
C CYS A 70 -23.76 -21.03 -25.65
N GLY A 71 -23.68 -20.15 -24.65
CA GLY A 71 -23.24 -20.52 -23.31
C GLY A 71 -24.23 -21.42 -22.58
N VAL A 72 -23.88 -22.69 -22.36
CA VAL A 72 -24.70 -23.71 -21.67
C VAL A 72 -24.33 -23.93 -20.19
N GLY A 73 -23.24 -23.31 -19.70
CA GLY A 73 -22.81 -23.43 -18.31
C GLY A 73 -23.57 -22.52 -17.33
N GLU A 74 -23.09 -22.53 -16.08
CA GLU A 74 -23.60 -21.73 -14.98
C GLU A 74 -22.98 -20.32 -14.93
N ARG A 75 -21.74 -20.17 -15.45
CA ARG A 75 -20.96 -18.92 -15.40
C ARG A 75 -20.61 -18.41 -16.81
N GLU A 76 -21.64 -18.04 -17.56
CA GLU A 76 -21.56 -17.61 -18.97
C GLU A 76 -21.51 -16.09 -19.18
N GLY A 77 -21.26 -15.30 -18.13
CA GLY A 77 -21.12 -13.83 -18.26
C GLY A 77 -22.39 -13.11 -18.75
N ARG A 78 -23.58 -13.72 -18.63
CA ARG A 78 -24.86 -13.12 -19.02
C ARG A 78 -25.17 -11.90 -18.13
N VAL A 79 -25.57 -10.77 -18.72
CA VAL A 79 -25.88 -9.53 -17.98
C VAL A 79 -27.33 -9.12 -18.17
N ALA A 80 -28.07 -8.96 -17.07
CA ALA A 80 -29.49 -8.58 -17.10
C ALA A 80 -29.73 -7.09 -17.41
N SER A 81 -28.81 -6.19 -17.06
CA SER A 81 -28.95 -4.74 -17.24
C SER A 81 -27.94 -4.18 -18.24
N ALA A 82 -28.43 -3.52 -19.28
CA ALA A 82 -27.58 -2.88 -20.29
C ALA A 82 -26.71 -1.76 -19.70
N LEU A 83 -27.17 -1.08 -18.64
CA LEU A 83 -26.39 -0.08 -17.91
C LEU A 83 -25.18 -0.71 -17.20
N VAL A 84 -25.36 -1.90 -16.60
CA VAL A 84 -24.28 -2.66 -15.96
C VAL A 84 -23.27 -3.14 -17.00
N ALA A 85 -23.74 -3.65 -18.16
CA ALA A 85 -22.86 -4.06 -19.25
C ALA A 85 -22.04 -2.89 -19.81
N ARG A 86 -22.67 -1.73 -20.06
CA ARG A 86 -22.01 -0.52 -20.58
C ARG A 86 -20.96 0.04 -19.61
N ARG A 87 -21.29 0.25 -18.34
CA ARG A 87 -20.37 0.85 -17.35
C ARG A 87 -19.16 -0.02 -16.99
N HIS A 88 -19.15 -1.28 -17.44
CA HIS A 88 -18.03 -2.22 -17.30
C HIS A 88 -17.34 -2.51 -18.65
N TYR A 89 -17.60 -1.73 -19.71
CA TYR A 89 -17.09 -1.96 -21.07
C TYR A 89 -17.30 -3.41 -21.57
N ARG A 90 -18.34 -4.10 -21.06
CA ARG A 90 -18.65 -5.52 -21.32
C ARG A 90 -17.62 -6.57 -20.85
N PHE A 91 -16.70 -6.21 -19.94
CA PHE A 91 -15.85 -7.18 -19.23
C PHE A 91 -16.61 -7.80 -18.05
N ILE A 92 -17.09 -9.06 -18.19
CA ILE A 92 -18.02 -9.66 -17.21
C ILE A 92 -17.42 -10.86 -16.44
N HIS A 93 -16.49 -11.60 -17.04
CA HIS A 93 -15.95 -12.82 -16.42
C HIS A 93 -15.00 -12.59 -15.22
N GLY A 94 -14.55 -11.35 -15.00
CA GLY A 94 -13.56 -11.02 -13.98
C GLY A 94 -12.14 -11.46 -14.36
N ILE A 95 -11.27 -11.60 -13.36
CA ILE A 95 -9.85 -11.98 -13.56
C ILE A 95 -9.56 -13.39 -13.03
N GLY A 96 -8.66 -14.09 -13.72
CA GLY A 96 -8.13 -15.38 -13.26
C GLY A 96 -9.06 -16.58 -13.46
N ARG A 97 -8.71 -17.68 -12.78
CA ARG A 97 -9.43 -18.96 -12.72
C ARG A 97 -9.70 -19.33 -11.26
N SER A 98 -10.60 -20.30 -11.04
CA SER A 98 -11.03 -20.75 -9.71
C SER A 98 -9.92 -21.20 -8.76
N GLY A 99 -8.78 -21.67 -9.28
CA GLY A 99 -7.61 -22.07 -8.49
C GLY A 99 -6.39 -21.14 -8.61
N ASP A 100 -6.44 -20.10 -9.44
CA ASP A 100 -5.29 -19.19 -9.68
C ASP A 100 -5.78 -17.85 -10.27
N ILE A 101 -5.58 -16.76 -9.52
CA ILE A 101 -5.97 -15.39 -9.93
C ILE A 101 -5.11 -14.82 -11.07
N SER A 102 -3.91 -15.37 -11.28
CA SER A 102 -2.94 -14.94 -12.31
C SER A 102 -3.08 -15.69 -13.64
N ALA A 103 -3.73 -16.86 -13.63
CA ALA A 103 -3.93 -17.69 -14.81
C ALA A 103 -4.80 -17.02 -15.88
N VAL A 104 -4.48 -17.27 -17.15
CA VAL A 104 -5.32 -16.86 -18.28
C VAL A 104 -6.65 -17.61 -18.23
N GLN A 105 -7.76 -16.87 -18.27
CA GLN A 105 -9.12 -17.39 -18.32
C GLN A 105 -9.50 -17.73 -19.77
N PRO A 106 -9.69 -19.00 -20.15
CA PRO A 106 -10.01 -19.37 -21.53
C PRO A 106 -11.37 -18.83 -22.01
N LYS A 107 -12.33 -18.56 -21.12
CA LYS A 107 -13.59 -17.88 -21.47
C LYS A 107 -13.44 -16.36 -21.65
N ALA A 108 -12.30 -15.77 -21.27
CA ALA A 108 -12.13 -14.32 -21.17
C ALA A 108 -10.68 -13.90 -21.49
N ALA A 109 -10.30 -14.02 -22.76
CA ALA A 109 -8.96 -13.67 -23.22
C ALA A 109 -8.68 -12.17 -23.13
N GLY A 110 -9.70 -11.33 -23.34
CA GLY A 110 -9.65 -9.88 -23.20
C GLY A 110 -9.46 -9.45 -21.74
N SER A 111 -10.31 -9.93 -20.83
CA SER A 111 -10.15 -9.68 -19.38
C SER A 111 -8.80 -10.20 -18.85
N SER A 112 -8.29 -11.31 -19.39
CA SER A 112 -6.97 -11.86 -19.03
C SER A 112 -5.82 -10.99 -19.50
N LEU A 113 -5.92 -10.44 -20.72
CA LEU A 113 -4.93 -9.53 -21.29
C LEU A 113 -4.95 -8.18 -20.57
N LEU A 114 -6.14 -7.65 -20.29
CA LEU A 114 -6.36 -6.45 -19.48
C LEU A 114 -5.65 -6.57 -18.11
N ASN A 115 -5.92 -7.64 -17.36
CA ASN A 115 -5.27 -7.92 -16.07
C ASN A 115 -3.73 -7.92 -16.16
N LYS A 116 -3.16 -8.61 -17.16
CA LYS A 116 -1.70 -8.66 -17.36
C LYS A 116 -1.11 -7.28 -17.65
N ILE A 117 -1.78 -6.48 -18.48
CA ILE A 117 -1.34 -5.13 -18.83
C ILE A 117 -1.43 -4.22 -17.60
N THR A 118 -2.55 -4.23 -16.86
CA THR A 118 -2.70 -3.46 -15.62
C THR A 118 -1.59 -3.79 -14.61
N ASN A 119 -1.25 -5.06 -14.43
CA ASN A 119 -0.16 -5.48 -13.53
C ASN A 119 1.21 -4.97 -14.02
N SER A 120 1.47 -4.98 -15.32
CA SER A 120 2.70 -4.45 -15.91
C SER A 120 2.81 -2.92 -15.78
N LEU A 121 1.72 -2.20 -16.01
CA LEU A 121 1.65 -0.74 -15.81
C LEU A 121 1.87 -0.34 -14.35
N VAL A 122 1.25 -1.07 -13.40
CA VAL A 122 1.46 -0.85 -11.96
C VAL A 122 2.91 -1.16 -11.57
N LEU A 123 3.54 -2.19 -12.14
CA LEU A 123 4.96 -2.49 -11.92
C LEU A 123 5.87 -1.36 -12.40
N ASP A 124 5.54 -0.75 -13.54
CA ASP A 124 6.29 0.38 -14.13
C ASP A 124 6.14 1.65 -13.27
N ILE A 125 4.92 1.95 -12.81
CA ILE A 125 4.65 3.06 -11.89
C ILE A 125 5.33 2.88 -10.53
N ILE A 126 5.39 1.67 -9.96
CA ILE A 126 6.11 1.42 -8.70
C ILE A 126 7.62 1.67 -8.85
N LYS A 127 8.19 1.36 -10.02
CA LYS A 127 9.58 1.69 -10.35
C LYS A 127 9.79 3.20 -10.47
N LEU A 128 8.93 3.87 -11.24
CA LEU A 128 8.93 5.33 -11.42
C LEU A 128 8.81 6.08 -10.08
N ALA A 129 7.99 5.56 -9.16
CA ALA A 129 7.77 6.15 -7.84
C ALA A 129 8.94 5.97 -6.86
N GLY A 130 9.90 5.07 -7.14
CA GLY A 130 11.17 4.97 -6.43
C GLY A 130 11.67 3.55 -6.11
N VAL A 131 10.83 2.52 -6.20
CA VAL A 131 11.22 1.11 -5.94
C VAL A 131 11.64 0.44 -7.25
N HIS A 132 12.76 0.92 -7.80
CA HIS A 132 13.36 0.46 -9.05
C HIS A 132 13.60 -1.06 -9.09
N THR A 133 13.95 -1.68 -7.96
CA THR A 133 14.26 -3.12 -7.87
C THR A 133 13.04 -4.01 -7.63
N ILE A 134 11.79 -3.53 -7.77
CA ILE A 134 10.62 -4.41 -7.64
C ILE A 134 10.63 -5.51 -8.72
N ALA A 135 10.59 -6.76 -8.26
CA ALA A 135 10.63 -7.93 -9.12
C ALA A 135 9.27 -8.24 -9.78
N ASN A 136 8.17 -8.13 -9.02
CA ASN A 136 6.82 -8.46 -9.49
C ASN A 136 5.75 -7.77 -8.62
N CYS A 137 4.55 -7.56 -9.17
CA CYS A 137 3.35 -7.13 -8.44
C CYS A 137 2.09 -7.60 -9.16
N PHE A 138 0.97 -7.67 -8.43
CA PHE A 138 -0.35 -7.91 -9.02
C PHE A 138 -1.41 -7.03 -8.33
N VAL A 139 -2.38 -6.56 -9.09
CA VAL A 139 -3.59 -5.93 -8.57
C VAL A 139 -4.51 -7.02 -8.03
N VAL A 140 -5.01 -6.79 -6.81
CA VAL A 140 -5.98 -7.66 -6.16
C VAL A 140 -7.25 -6.82 -5.90
N PRO A 141 -8.47 -7.32 -6.18
CA PRO A 141 -9.71 -6.56 -6.02
C PRO A 141 -10.16 -6.52 -4.53
N MET A 142 -9.27 -6.07 -3.65
CA MET A 142 -9.44 -6.00 -2.21
C MET A 142 -8.75 -4.75 -1.65
N ALA A 143 -9.33 -4.15 -0.61
CA ALA A 143 -8.68 -3.05 0.12
C ALA A 143 -7.45 -3.54 0.89
N THR A 144 -6.47 -2.66 1.12
CA THR A 144 -5.13 -2.97 1.67
C THR A 144 -5.14 -3.89 2.89
N GLY A 145 -6.10 -3.73 3.81
CA GLY A 145 -6.25 -4.64 4.96
C GLY A 145 -6.45 -6.10 4.54
N MET A 146 -7.37 -6.38 3.61
CA MET A 146 -7.58 -7.75 3.12
C MET A 146 -6.44 -8.25 2.22
N SER A 147 -5.72 -7.34 1.55
CA SER A 147 -4.49 -7.68 0.82
C SER A 147 -3.35 -8.09 1.77
N LEU A 148 -3.23 -7.44 2.94
CA LEU A 148 -2.32 -7.86 4.02
C LEU A 148 -2.75 -9.23 4.59
N THR A 149 -4.05 -9.44 4.82
CA THR A 149 -4.61 -10.76 5.22
C THR A 149 -4.17 -11.86 4.25
N LEU A 150 -4.23 -11.61 2.93
CA LEU A 150 -3.79 -12.56 1.89
C LEU A 150 -2.30 -12.91 2.01
N CYS A 151 -1.44 -11.92 2.29
CA CYS A 151 -0.02 -12.15 2.56
C CYS A 151 0.19 -13.04 3.79
N PHE A 152 -0.49 -12.78 4.90
CA PHE A 152 -0.36 -13.55 6.14
C PHE A 152 -0.87 -14.99 5.98
N LEU A 153 -2.01 -15.19 5.31
CA LEU A 153 -2.52 -16.53 4.98
C LEU A 153 -1.54 -17.31 4.09
N THR A 154 -0.90 -16.64 3.13
CA THR A 154 0.16 -17.23 2.29
C THR A 154 1.38 -17.65 3.11
N LEU A 155 1.80 -16.82 4.08
CA LEU A 155 2.91 -17.14 4.98
C LEU A 155 2.58 -18.28 5.96
N ARG A 156 1.31 -18.48 6.34
CA ARG A 156 0.88 -19.56 7.26
C ARG A 156 1.38 -20.93 6.80
N HIS A 157 1.26 -21.21 5.50
CA HIS A 157 1.70 -22.47 4.90
C HIS A 157 3.23 -22.62 4.88
N LYS A 158 3.99 -21.52 4.93
CA LYS A 158 5.46 -21.53 5.01
C LYS A 158 5.99 -21.60 6.44
N ARG A 159 5.20 -21.16 7.44
CA ARG A 159 5.56 -21.17 8.86
C ARG A 159 4.40 -21.73 9.70
N PRO A 160 4.10 -23.04 9.63
CA PRO A 160 2.92 -23.63 10.28
C PRO A 160 2.98 -23.64 11.82
N LYS A 161 4.16 -23.46 12.42
CA LYS A 161 4.32 -23.24 13.86
C LYS A 161 3.94 -21.81 14.30
N ALA A 162 3.92 -20.86 13.36
CA ALA A 162 3.81 -19.45 13.70
C ALA A 162 2.42 -19.10 14.22
N LYS A 163 2.39 -18.41 15.35
CA LYS A 163 1.20 -17.82 15.96
C LYS A 163 1.24 -16.30 15.89
N TYR A 164 2.45 -15.74 15.93
CA TYR A 164 2.68 -14.33 16.19
C TYR A 164 2.91 -13.52 14.91
N ILE A 165 2.19 -12.41 14.73
CA ILE A 165 2.60 -11.36 13.77
C ILE A 165 3.07 -10.16 14.54
N ILE A 166 4.17 -9.58 14.09
CA ILE A 166 4.71 -8.34 14.57
C ILE A 166 4.56 -7.31 13.40
N TRP A 167 3.98 -6.10 13.58
CA TRP A 167 3.68 -4.91 12.70
C TRP A 167 4.47 -3.63 13.13
N PRO A 168 4.33 -2.36 12.73
CA PRO A 168 4.60 -1.29 13.72
C PRO A 168 3.47 -0.36 14.04
N ARG A 169 3.58 0.28 15.22
CA ARG A 169 2.47 1.00 15.82
C ARG A 169 1.95 2.12 14.94
N ILE A 170 0.89 1.84 14.21
CA ILE A 170 0.09 2.83 13.52
C ILE A 170 -1.35 2.57 13.91
N ASP A 171 -2.02 3.57 14.48
CA ASP A 171 -3.28 3.32 15.17
C ASP A 171 -4.47 3.35 14.19
N GLN A 172 -4.42 2.43 13.23
CA GLN A 172 -5.29 2.33 12.06
C GLN A 172 -5.97 0.94 12.05
N LYS A 173 -7.30 0.94 12.18
CA LYS A 173 -8.09 -0.27 12.47
C LYS A 173 -8.03 -1.36 11.40
N SER A 174 -7.71 -1.03 10.15
CA SER A 174 -7.73 -1.98 9.02
C SER A 174 -6.46 -2.84 8.96
N CYS A 175 -5.27 -2.23 9.06
CA CYS A 175 -4.02 -2.99 9.12
C CYS A 175 -3.77 -3.64 10.50
N PHE A 176 -4.39 -3.15 11.58
CA PHE A 176 -4.48 -3.92 12.82
C PHE A 176 -5.33 -5.20 12.64
N LYS A 177 -6.57 -5.05 12.14
CA LYS A 177 -7.51 -6.16 12.00
C LYS A 177 -7.08 -7.20 10.97
N SER A 178 -6.33 -6.86 9.92
CA SER A 178 -5.90 -7.83 8.91
C SER A 178 -5.12 -9.01 9.48
N MET A 179 -4.29 -8.76 10.49
CA MET A 179 -3.53 -9.79 11.20
C MET A 179 -4.45 -10.75 12.00
N ILE A 180 -5.45 -10.19 12.68
CA ILE A 180 -6.45 -10.97 13.44
C ILE A 180 -7.39 -11.72 12.50
N THR A 181 -7.80 -11.10 11.38
CA THR A 181 -8.59 -11.75 10.31
C THR A 181 -7.80 -12.88 9.62
N ALA A 182 -6.48 -12.77 9.57
CA ALA A 182 -5.60 -13.87 9.16
C ALA A 182 -5.40 -14.94 10.25
N GLY A 183 -6.09 -14.85 11.40
CA GLY A 183 -6.08 -15.87 12.46
C GLY A 183 -4.74 -16.00 13.20
N PHE A 184 -4.05 -14.88 13.39
CA PHE A 184 -2.80 -14.79 14.16
C PHE A 184 -2.94 -13.86 15.37
N GLU A 185 -1.94 -13.88 16.24
CA GLU A 185 -1.73 -12.97 17.36
C GLU A 185 -0.48 -12.08 17.14
N PRO A 186 -0.53 -11.01 16.33
CA PRO A 186 -0.31 -9.66 16.86
C PRO A 186 0.51 -9.48 18.17
N VAL A 187 1.70 -8.82 18.12
CA VAL A 187 2.69 -8.70 19.24
C VAL A 187 3.24 -7.28 19.62
N VAL A 188 2.58 -6.52 20.51
CA VAL A 188 3.00 -5.27 21.26
C VAL A 188 4.45 -4.73 21.20
N ILE A 189 4.83 -3.81 20.29
CA ILE A 189 6.00 -2.89 20.50
C ILE A 189 5.53 -1.43 20.38
N GLU A 190 6.00 -0.58 21.29
CA GLU A 190 5.72 0.86 21.27
C GLU A 190 6.64 1.64 20.32
N ASN A 191 6.26 2.88 20.02
CA ASN A 191 7.18 3.83 19.40
C ASN A 191 7.92 4.64 20.48
N VAL A 192 9.19 4.95 20.22
CA VAL A 192 9.98 5.93 21.00
C VAL A 192 9.63 7.34 20.53
N LEU A 193 9.59 8.27 21.48
CA LEU A 193 9.52 9.71 21.23
C LEU A 193 10.93 10.27 21.03
N GLU A 194 11.23 10.75 19.82
CA GLU A 194 12.50 11.37 19.45
C GLU A 194 12.23 12.83 19.02
N GLY A 195 12.35 13.76 19.98
CA GLY A 195 11.83 15.12 19.80
C GLY A 195 10.31 15.10 19.83
N ASP A 196 9.68 15.64 18.78
CA ASP A 196 8.23 15.50 18.57
C ASP A 196 7.86 14.23 17.77
N GLU A 197 8.81 13.56 17.12
CA GLU A 197 8.51 12.41 16.24
C GLU A 197 8.31 11.10 17.01
N LEU A 198 7.38 10.28 16.55
CA LEU A 198 7.19 8.91 17.03
C LEU A 198 7.74 7.89 16.04
N ARG A 199 8.74 7.12 16.49
CA ARG A 199 9.62 6.31 15.65
C ARG A 199 9.73 4.89 16.21
N THR A 200 10.04 3.92 15.35
CA THR A 200 10.17 2.50 15.72
C THR A 200 11.16 2.34 16.89
N ASP A 201 10.79 1.63 17.97
CA ASP A 201 11.70 1.29 19.09
C ASP A 201 12.66 0.18 18.66
N LEU A 202 13.96 0.43 18.54
CA LEU A 202 14.91 -0.57 18.01
C LEU A 202 15.33 -1.67 19.00
N GLN A 203 14.86 -1.65 20.25
CA GLN A 203 15.35 -2.54 21.32
C GLN A 203 14.27 -3.42 21.94
N ALA A 204 13.08 -2.90 22.25
CA ALA A 204 11.90 -3.75 22.55
C ALA A 204 11.63 -4.74 21.39
N VAL A 205 12.00 -4.27 20.21
CA VAL A 205 12.19 -4.99 18.96
C VAL A 205 13.10 -6.20 18.97
N LYS A 206 14.26 -6.17 19.62
CA LYS A 206 15.15 -7.33 19.61
C LYS A 206 14.69 -8.32 20.67
N ALA A 207 14.14 -7.79 21.76
CA ALA A 207 13.56 -8.54 22.86
C ALA A 207 12.42 -9.48 22.43
N LYS A 208 11.37 -9.02 21.74
CA LYS A 208 10.23 -9.92 21.40
C LYS A 208 10.59 -11.04 20.40
N VAL A 209 11.54 -10.84 19.48
CA VAL A 209 12.03 -11.95 18.63
C VAL A 209 12.71 -13.02 19.47
N GLN A 210 13.52 -12.60 20.44
CA GLN A 210 14.27 -13.47 21.33
C GLN A 210 13.37 -14.16 22.37
N GLU A 211 12.39 -13.45 22.91
CA GLU A 211 11.40 -13.94 23.90
C GLU A 211 10.47 -15.00 23.31
N LEU A 212 9.92 -14.75 22.11
CA LEU A 212 8.92 -15.63 21.50
C LEU A 212 9.53 -16.76 20.67
N GLY A 213 10.78 -16.61 20.24
CA GLY A 213 11.46 -17.53 19.33
C GLY A 213 11.04 -17.33 17.86
N PRO A 214 11.99 -17.21 16.91
CA PRO A 214 11.67 -16.92 15.51
C PRO A 214 10.68 -17.88 14.85
N ASP A 215 10.71 -19.17 15.20
CA ASP A 215 9.81 -20.21 14.68
C ASP A 215 8.32 -19.94 14.97
N ASN A 216 8.02 -19.26 16.08
CA ASN A 216 6.65 -18.92 16.46
C ASN A 216 6.15 -17.62 15.80
N ILE A 217 7.02 -16.91 15.08
CA ILE A 217 6.74 -15.64 14.41
C ILE A 217 6.48 -15.89 12.93
N LEU A 218 5.41 -15.30 12.41
CA LEU A 218 4.99 -15.38 11.00
C LEU A 218 5.71 -14.35 10.14
N CYS A 219 5.71 -13.08 10.57
CA CYS A 219 6.34 -11.96 9.88
C CYS A 219 6.45 -10.72 10.75
N ILE A 220 7.36 -9.85 10.31
CA ILE A 220 7.55 -8.43 10.64
C ILE A 220 6.75 -7.61 9.60
N HIS A 221 5.87 -6.70 10.01
CA HIS A 221 4.81 -6.07 9.19
C HIS A 221 4.90 -4.53 9.23
N SER A 222 6.00 -3.95 8.73
CA SER A 222 6.31 -2.49 8.73
C SER A 222 5.20 -1.58 8.16
N THR A 223 5.16 -0.30 8.52
CA THR A 223 4.28 0.71 7.90
C THR A 223 5.03 2.01 7.56
N THR A 224 5.00 2.40 6.28
CA THR A 224 5.54 3.69 5.81
C THR A 224 4.54 4.83 6.00
N SER A 225 3.42 4.78 5.30
CA SER A 225 2.49 5.88 5.20
C SER A 225 1.57 5.94 6.42
N CYS A 226 1.78 6.93 7.29
CA CYS A 226 1.11 7.11 8.57
C CYS A 226 0.65 8.56 8.79
N PHE A 227 -0.03 8.81 9.91
CA PHE A 227 -0.36 10.15 10.39
C PHE A 227 0.75 10.64 11.33
N ALA A 228 1.12 11.92 11.23
CA ALA A 228 1.99 12.58 12.20
C ALA A 228 1.33 12.59 13.60
N PRO A 229 2.09 12.63 14.72
CA PRO A 229 3.54 12.79 14.86
C PRO A 229 4.35 11.52 14.55
N ARG A 230 3.70 10.39 14.26
CA ARG A 230 4.42 9.20 13.79
C ARG A 230 4.93 9.40 12.37
N VAL A 231 6.16 8.96 12.14
CA VAL A 231 6.82 8.98 10.83
C VAL A 231 6.86 7.58 10.21
N PRO A 232 7.24 7.44 8.93
CA PRO A 232 7.51 6.12 8.35
C PRO A 232 8.45 5.31 9.23
N ASP A 233 8.18 4.00 9.32
CA ASP A 233 9.06 3.12 10.05
C ASP A 233 10.49 3.14 9.49
N ARG A 234 11.42 2.84 10.39
CA ARG A 234 12.84 2.67 10.12
C ARG A 234 13.11 1.44 9.25
N LEU A 235 12.74 1.52 7.97
CA LEU A 235 12.63 0.39 7.05
C LEU A 235 13.98 -0.21 6.64
N GLU A 236 14.95 0.65 6.32
CA GLU A 236 16.36 0.26 6.22
C GLU A 236 16.78 -0.49 7.45
N GLU A 237 16.48 0.13 8.58
CA GLU A 237 16.72 -0.47 9.84
C GLU A 237 15.74 -1.60 10.12
N LEU A 238 14.80 -2.09 9.31
CA LEU A 238 13.89 -3.23 9.62
C LEU A 238 14.18 -4.54 8.88
N ALA A 239 14.82 -4.46 7.73
CA ALA A 239 15.04 -5.59 6.84
C ALA A 239 15.98 -6.70 7.38
N VAL A 240 17.03 -6.35 8.12
CA VAL A 240 18.00 -7.33 8.67
C VAL A 240 17.51 -8.08 9.89
N ILE A 241 16.76 -7.54 10.87
CA ILE A 241 16.34 -8.46 11.97
C ILE A 241 15.40 -9.56 11.43
N CYS A 242 14.65 -9.29 10.36
CA CYS A 242 14.05 -10.32 9.51
C CYS A 242 15.11 -11.32 8.97
N ALA A 243 16.18 -10.81 8.37
CA ALA A 243 17.30 -11.56 7.78
C ALA A 243 18.28 -12.25 8.78
N ASP A 244 18.30 -11.84 10.04
CA ASP A 244 19.13 -12.38 11.14
C ASP A 244 18.43 -13.57 11.78
N PHE A 245 17.15 -13.43 12.02
CA PHE A 245 16.33 -14.43 12.70
C PHE A 245 15.53 -15.32 11.72
N GLY A 246 15.65 -15.11 10.40
CA GLY A 246 14.98 -15.92 9.38
C GLY A 246 13.46 -15.74 9.34
N ILE A 247 13.00 -14.51 9.61
CA ILE A 247 11.58 -14.12 9.69
C ILE A 247 11.20 -13.34 8.42
N PRO A 248 10.03 -13.59 7.81
CA PRO A 248 9.53 -12.78 6.69
C PRO A 248 9.22 -11.32 7.05
N HIS A 249 9.35 -10.41 6.09
CA HIS A 249 8.98 -8.99 6.20
C HIS A 249 7.84 -8.66 5.23
N ILE A 250 6.84 -7.91 5.67
CA ILE A 250 5.70 -7.37 4.92
C ILE A 250 5.64 -5.86 5.14
N VAL A 251 5.43 -5.05 4.10
CA VAL A 251 5.32 -3.58 4.23
C VAL A 251 3.91 -3.09 3.91
N ASN A 252 3.24 -2.50 4.89
CA ASN A 252 2.00 -1.76 4.75
C ASN A 252 2.27 -0.37 4.14
N ASN A 253 2.45 -0.32 2.82
CA ASN A 253 2.70 0.90 2.05
C ASN A 253 1.40 1.62 1.60
N ALA A 254 0.36 1.60 2.45
CA ALA A 254 -1.05 1.83 2.07
C ALA A 254 -1.32 3.04 1.17
N TYR A 255 -0.64 4.17 1.40
CA TYR A 255 -0.70 5.37 0.57
C TYR A 255 0.70 5.98 0.34
N GLY A 256 1.76 5.18 0.47
CA GLY A 256 3.15 5.65 0.33
C GLY A 256 3.64 5.75 -1.11
N VAL A 257 2.95 5.16 -2.10
CA VAL A 257 3.32 5.21 -3.53
C VAL A 257 3.41 6.63 -4.08
N GLN A 258 2.62 7.57 -3.56
CA GLN A 258 2.68 8.99 -3.92
C GLN A 258 3.87 9.74 -3.31
N SER A 259 4.66 9.10 -2.44
CA SER A 259 5.73 9.71 -1.67
C SER A 259 7.06 9.05 -2.03
N SER A 260 7.90 9.75 -2.80
CA SER A 260 9.26 9.29 -3.12
C SER A 260 10.07 8.97 -1.86
N LYS A 261 9.87 9.67 -0.74
CA LYS A 261 10.47 9.32 0.56
C LYS A 261 10.06 7.92 1.04
N CYS A 262 8.76 7.57 0.99
CA CYS A 262 8.29 6.25 1.40
C CYS A 262 8.78 5.14 0.45
N MET A 263 8.81 5.42 -0.85
CA MET A 263 9.27 4.48 -1.87
C MET A 263 10.79 4.29 -1.85
N HIS A 264 11.56 5.36 -1.59
CA HIS A 264 12.99 5.25 -1.32
C HIS A 264 13.26 4.49 -0.03
N LEU A 265 12.49 4.68 1.06
CA LEU A 265 12.63 3.84 2.26
C LEU A 265 12.41 2.34 1.98
N ILE A 266 11.51 1.96 1.08
CA ILE A 266 11.33 0.54 0.66
C ILE A 266 12.46 0.08 -0.29
N GLN A 267 12.95 0.96 -1.16
CA GLN A 267 14.12 0.66 -1.99
C GLN A 267 15.39 0.50 -1.13
N GLN A 268 15.51 1.30 -0.07
CA GLN A 268 16.57 1.27 0.91
C GLN A 268 16.41 0.10 1.90
N GLU A 269 15.19 -0.33 2.24
CA GLU A 269 14.92 -1.60 2.94
C GLU A 269 15.49 -2.77 2.15
N MET A 270 15.13 -2.86 0.87
CA MET A 270 15.62 -3.92 -0.01
C MET A 270 17.12 -3.81 -0.27
N PHE A 271 17.67 -2.60 -0.32
CA PHE A 271 19.11 -2.36 -0.29
C PHE A 271 19.68 -2.96 1.00
N SER A 272 19.34 -2.46 2.19
CA SER A 272 19.85 -2.91 3.50
C SER A 272 19.59 -4.41 3.82
N TYR A 273 18.54 -5.04 3.27
CA TYR A 273 18.33 -6.50 3.30
C TYR A 273 19.32 -7.26 2.43
N LEU A 274 19.23 -7.05 1.11
CA LEU A 274 20.07 -7.69 0.09
C LEU A 274 21.51 -7.52 0.52
N SER A 275 21.76 -6.31 0.99
CA SER A 275 23.03 -5.88 1.46
C SER A 275 23.48 -6.74 2.65
N ASN A 276 22.86 -6.70 3.84
CA ASN A 276 23.45 -7.46 4.96
C ASN A 276 23.49 -8.99 4.76
N GLN A 277 22.60 -9.57 3.94
CA GLN A 277 22.73 -10.98 3.53
C GLN A 277 24.04 -11.26 2.78
N ILE A 278 24.43 -10.35 1.90
CA ILE A 278 25.71 -10.40 1.21
C ILE A 278 26.89 -10.31 2.19
N LYS A 279 26.76 -9.68 3.37
CA LYS A 279 27.84 -9.64 4.38
C LYS A 279 28.21 -11.04 4.83
N LYS A 280 27.21 -11.77 5.30
CA LYS A 280 27.33 -13.12 5.85
C LYS A 280 27.82 -14.09 4.79
N LEU A 281 27.29 -13.95 3.57
CA LEU A 281 27.76 -14.69 2.41
C LEU A 281 29.23 -14.38 2.08
N SER A 282 29.63 -13.11 2.15
CA SER A 282 31.03 -12.72 1.91
C SER A 282 31.95 -13.32 2.97
N GLU A 283 31.63 -13.09 4.25
CA GLU A 283 32.42 -13.55 5.40
C GLU A 283 32.58 -15.09 5.41
N ALA A 284 31.52 -15.83 5.05
CA ALA A 284 31.56 -17.30 4.91
C ALA A 284 32.44 -17.81 3.75
N TYR A 285 32.75 -16.97 2.76
CA TYR A 285 33.63 -17.27 1.63
C TYR A 285 34.97 -16.50 1.69
N ASN A 286 35.37 -16.00 2.87
CA ASN A 286 36.57 -15.18 3.10
C ASN A 286 36.66 -13.89 2.25
N GLU A 287 35.50 -13.34 1.87
CA GLU A 287 35.32 -12.07 1.16
C GLU A 287 34.88 -10.93 2.08
N ARG A 288 34.81 -9.71 1.54
CA ARG A 288 34.21 -8.54 2.21
C ARG A 288 33.38 -7.64 1.30
N LEU A 289 32.42 -6.98 1.95
CA LEU A 289 31.98 -5.61 1.70
C LEU A 289 33.03 -4.71 1.02
N LEU A 290 32.73 -4.09 -0.13
CA LEU A 290 33.36 -2.80 -0.48
C LEU A 290 32.52 -1.67 0.14
N HIS A 291 33.11 -0.88 1.03
CA HIS A 291 32.39 0.19 1.71
C HIS A 291 32.07 1.35 0.74
N THR A 292 30.82 1.42 0.26
CA THR A 292 30.36 2.43 -0.72
C THR A 292 29.13 3.20 -0.20
N PRO A 293 29.24 3.98 0.90
CA PRO A 293 28.09 4.58 1.59
C PRO A 293 27.29 5.60 0.74
N HIS A 294 27.90 6.19 -0.29
CA HIS A 294 27.26 7.18 -1.15
C HIS A 294 26.49 6.58 -2.35
N ASN A 295 26.29 5.26 -2.40
CA ASN A 295 25.57 4.59 -3.49
C ASN A 295 24.32 3.86 -2.94
N PRO A 296 23.15 4.51 -2.86
CA PRO A 296 21.95 3.96 -2.20
C PRO A 296 21.15 2.97 -3.05
N ILE A 297 21.73 2.44 -4.14
CA ILE A 297 21.04 1.57 -5.11
C ILE A 297 21.92 0.39 -5.50
N SER A 298 23.18 0.65 -5.89
CA SER A 298 24.11 -0.36 -6.39
C SER A 298 25.19 -0.68 -5.37
N LEU A 299 25.68 -1.90 -5.51
CA LEU A 299 26.35 -2.67 -4.47
C LEU A 299 27.63 -3.33 -5.12
N ALA A 300 28.71 -3.67 -4.39
CA ALA A 300 29.93 -4.34 -4.93
C ALA A 300 30.87 -5.03 -3.88
N VAL A 301 31.23 -6.30 -4.05
CA VAL A 301 31.93 -7.11 -3.02
C VAL A 301 33.26 -7.59 -3.57
N THR A 302 34.24 -7.80 -2.68
CA THR A 302 35.48 -8.44 -3.11
C THR A 302 35.18 -9.86 -3.57
N LEU A 303 35.87 -10.31 -4.61
CA LEU A 303 35.89 -11.72 -4.99
C LEU A 303 37.32 -12.25 -4.84
N LYS A 304 38.07 -11.75 -3.85
CA LYS A 304 39.50 -12.00 -3.53
C LYS A 304 39.90 -13.48 -3.48
N THR A 305 38.99 -14.39 -3.15
CA THR A 305 39.23 -15.84 -3.14
C THR A 305 39.12 -16.46 -4.53
N LEU A 306 38.24 -15.94 -5.38
CA LEU A 306 38.10 -16.32 -6.79
C LEU A 306 39.21 -15.64 -7.64
N ASP A 307 39.45 -14.37 -7.36
CA ASP A 307 40.48 -13.46 -7.90
C ASP A 307 41.91 -13.97 -7.62
N LYS A 308 42.17 -14.51 -6.41
CA LYS A 308 43.40 -15.27 -6.09
C LYS A 308 43.64 -16.49 -6.98
N HIS A 309 42.64 -16.99 -7.70
CA HIS A 309 42.72 -18.25 -8.44
C HIS A 309 42.35 -18.17 -9.93
N HIS A 310 41.69 -17.11 -10.42
CA HIS A 310 41.72 -16.55 -11.80
C HIS A 310 40.56 -15.57 -12.03
N ASP A 311 40.77 -14.50 -12.83
CA ASP A 311 39.71 -13.63 -13.38
C ASP A 311 38.50 -14.39 -13.95
N LYS A 312 38.78 -15.54 -14.60
CA LYS A 312 37.76 -16.42 -15.16
C LYS A 312 36.72 -16.84 -14.12
N ALA A 313 37.12 -17.09 -12.88
CA ALA A 313 36.20 -17.52 -11.82
C ALA A 313 35.23 -16.39 -11.41
N VAL A 314 35.70 -15.15 -11.41
CA VAL A 314 34.87 -13.94 -11.18
C VAL A 314 33.86 -13.75 -12.32
N THR A 315 34.31 -13.83 -13.58
CA THR A 315 33.42 -13.72 -14.75
C THR A 315 32.43 -14.90 -14.84
N GLN A 316 32.88 -16.10 -14.47
CA GLN A 316 32.08 -17.33 -14.45
C GLN A 316 31.01 -17.31 -13.34
N LEU A 317 31.27 -16.69 -12.19
CA LEU A 317 30.22 -16.44 -11.20
C LEU A 317 29.09 -15.57 -11.80
N GLY A 318 29.43 -14.52 -12.54
CA GLY A 318 28.47 -13.68 -13.26
C GLY A 318 27.60 -14.46 -14.27
N SER A 319 28.21 -15.33 -15.08
CA SER A 319 27.46 -16.15 -16.04
C SER A 319 26.69 -17.31 -15.38
N MET A 320 27.18 -17.85 -14.27
CA MET A 320 26.48 -18.85 -13.45
C MET A 320 25.24 -18.28 -12.76
N LEU A 321 25.25 -17.00 -12.38
CA LEU A 321 24.08 -16.28 -11.87
C LEU A 321 23.06 -16.04 -12.98
N PHE A 322 23.50 -15.50 -14.13
CA PHE A 322 22.62 -15.23 -15.28
C PHE A 322 21.92 -16.49 -15.81
N THR A 323 22.65 -17.60 -15.95
CA THR A 323 22.09 -18.90 -16.37
C THR A 323 21.13 -19.53 -15.35
N ARG A 324 21.12 -19.04 -14.10
CA ARG A 324 20.16 -19.39 -13.05
C ARG A 324 19.04 -18.36 -12.90
N GLN A 325 18.80 -17.56 -13.94
CA GLN A 325 17.79 -16.50 -14.01
C GLN A 325 18.00 -15.34 -13.01
N VAL A 326 19.20 -15.19 -12.44
CA VAL A 326 19.55 -14.05 -11.57
C VAL A 326 20.11 -12.90 -12.42
N SER A 327 19.33 -11.84 -12.58
CA SER A 327 19.70 -10.62 -13.33
C SER A 327 19.99 -9.44 -12.40
N GLY A 328 20.89 -8.54 -12.81
CA GLY A 328 21.16 -7.26 -12.12
C GLY A 328 22.13 -7.33 -10.92
N ALA A 329 22.78 -8.46 -10.66
CA ALA A 329 23.61 -8.64 -9.46
C ALA A 329 24.91 -7.78 -9.46
N ARG A 330 25.02 -6.94 -8.43
CA ARG A 330 26.19 -6.18 -7.93
C ARG A 330 25.93 -6.09 -6.38
N VAL A 331 26.93 -6.18 -5.50
CA VAL A 331 26.83 -6.94 -4.22
C VAL A 331 27.49 -6.27 -2.95
N VAL A 332 26.82 -5.72 -1.89
CA VAL A 332 27.42 -4.98 -0.70
C VAL A 332 26.64 -5.26 0.62
N PRO A 333 27.11 -4.92 1.86
CA PRO A 333 26.31 -5.05 3.15
C PRO A 333 26.01 -3.89 4.23
N LEU A 334 24.93 -4.03 5.10
CA LEU A 334 24.43 -3.20 6.31
C LEU A 334 24.13 -3.98 7.68
N GLY A 335 23.12 -3.92 8.64
CA GLY A 335 21.89 -3.14 9.13
C GLY A 335 21.02 -3.79 10.33
N SER A 336 20.02 -3.12 11.01
CA SER A 336 18.54 -3.48 11.33
C SER A 336 17.73 -4.07 12.67
N VAL A 337 16.33 -4.23 12.70
CA VAL A 337 15.13 -4.01 13.68
C VAL A 337 13.78 -4.85 13.47
N GLN A 338 12.76 -4.78 14.37
CA GLN A 338 11.45 -5.51 14.47
C GLN A 338 10.18 -4.60 14.71
N THR A 339 9.12 -5.11 15.34
CA THR A 339 7.71 -4.89 15.00
C THR A 339 6.70 -5.31 16.15
N VAL A 340 5.35 -5.38 15.95
CA VAL A 340 4.21 -4.97 16.86
C VAL A 340 2.83 -5.74 16.77
N SER A 341 1.84 -5.58 17.69
CA SER A 341 0.34 -5.55 17.51
C SER A 341 -0.43 -6.33 18.62
N GLY A 342 -1.76 -6.32 18.68
CA GLY A 342 -2.55 -7.26 19.52
C GLY A 342 -2.50 -7.10 21.03
N TYR A 343 -1.32 -7.29 21.63
CA TYR A 343 -1.02 -6.88 22.99
C TYR A 343 -1.32 -5.37 23.16
N THR A 344 -1.31 -4.88 24.40
CA THR A 344 -1.90 -3.58 24.72
C THR A 344 -1.13 -2.38 24.16
N PHE A 345 -1.81 -1.61 23.31
CA PHE A 345 -1.46 -0.23 23.00
C PHE A 345 -2.22 0.78 23.83
N ARG A 346 -1.53 1.61 24.65
CA ARG A 346 -2.14 2.77 25.33
C ARG A 346 -1.97 4.02 24.48
N GLY A 347 -2.79 5.06 24.64
CA GLY A 347 -2.67 6.29 23.82
C GLY A 347 -2.85 6.00 22.31
N PHE A 348 -3.93 5.31 21.96
CA PHE A 348 -4.26 4.97 20.57
C PHE A 348 -4.66 6.22 19.78
N MET A 349 -4.26 6.29 18.51
CA MET A 349 -4.22 7.45 17.61
C MET A 349 -3.10 8.46 17.90
N SER A 350 -2.56 8.49 19.13
CA SER A 350 -1.32 9.21 19.44
C SER A 350 -0.05 8.39 19.25
N HIS A 351 -0.12 7.15 18.73
CA HIS A 351 1.02 6.32 18.36
C HIS A 351 2.08 6.10 19.47
N THR A 352 1.75 6.35 20.73
CA THR A 352 2.57 6.06 21.92
C THR A 352 1.70 6.18 23.17
N ASN A 353 2.19 5.66 24.29
CA ASN A 353 1.40 5.46 25.50
C ASN A 353 0.97 6.74 26.21
N ASN A 354 1.80 7.78 26.21
CA ASN A 354 1.47 9.12 26.72
C ASN A 354 2.14 10.17 25.80
N TYR A 355 1.45 10.65 24.77
CA TYR A 355 1.98 11.74 23.94
C TYR A 355 1.76 13.10 24.66
N PRO A 356 2.66 14.09 24.58
CA PRO A 356 2.64 15.24 25.50
C PRO A 356 1.43 16.18 25.41
N CYS A 357 0.73 16.22 24.28
CA CYS A 357 -0.38 17.16 24.03
C CYS A 357 -1.39 16.64 23.01
N ALA A 358 -2.56 17.28 22.91
CA ALA A 358 -3.46 17.10 21.78
C ALA A 358 -3.00 17.90 20.56
N TYR A 359 -3.22 17.37 19.35
CA TYR A 359 -2.79 17.97 18.08
C TYR A 359 -3.82 17.71 16.98
N LEU A 360 -3.68 18.41 15.84
CA LEU A 360 -4.54 18.28 14.66
C LEU A 360 -3.72 17.80 13.45
N ASN A 361 -4.24 16.80 12.74
CA ASN A 361 -3.65 16.34 11.48
C ASN A 361 -4.23 17.04 10.26
N ALA A 362 -3.35 17.47 9.35
CA ALA A 362 -3.66 17.72 7.95
C ALA A 362 -2.63 16.98 7.08
N ALA A 363 -2.98 16.65 5.83
CA ALA A 363 -2.09 15.96 4.91
C ALA A 363 -2.35 16.40 3.46
N ALA A 364 -1.28 16.72 2.73
CA ALA A 364 -1.33 16.98 1.30
C ALA A 364 -1.16 15.66 0.51
N ALA A 365 -2.26 15.13 -0.01
CA ALA A 365 -2.28 13.94 -0.86
C ALA A 365 -2.37 14.30 -2.35
N ILE A 366 -2.03 13.35 -3.22
CA ILE A 366 -2.11 13.49 -4.67
C ILE A 366 -3.54 13.86 -5.11
N GLY A 367 -3.66 14.88 -5.95
CA GLY A 367 -4.94 15.43 -6.42
C GLY A 367 -5.53 16.57 -5.56
N MET A 368 -4.96 16.86 -4.39
CA MET A 368 -5.34 18.05 -3.59
C MET A 368 -4.98 19.34 -4.34
N LYS A 369 -5.86 20.35 -4.26
CA LYS A 369 -5.71 21.66 -4.90
C LYS A 369 -5.44 22.75 -3.86
N MET A 370 -4.91 23.90 -4.30
CA MET A 370 -4.76 25.08 -3.44
C MET A 370 -6.08 25.47 -2.76
N GLN A 371 -7.19 25.44 -3.51
CA GLN A 371 -8.55 25.71 -2.99
C GLN A 371 -8.92 24.83 -1.79
N ASP A 372 -8.45 23.58 -1.72
CA ASP A 372 -8.72 22.70 -0.58
C ASP A 372 -7.96 23.17 0.68
N VAL A 373 -6.72 23.66 0.50
CA VAL A 373 -5.89 24.25 1.55
C VAL A 373 -6.46 25.59 2.01
N ASP A 374 -6.78 26.50 1.09
CA ASP A 374 -7.34 27.82 1.38
C ASP A 374 -8.66 27.71 2.15
N LEU A 375 -9.52 26.78 1.73
CA LEU A 375 -10.81 26.51 2.37
C LEU A 375 -10.65 25.80 3.72
N PHE A 376 -9.66 24.90 3.87
CA PHE A 376 -9.30 24.29 5.15
C PHE A 376 -8.81 25.33 6.15
N ILE A 377 -7.81 26.16 5.78
CA ILE A 377 -7.26 27.20 6.66
C ILE A 377 -8.33 28.23 7.04
N LYS A 378 -9.13 28.71 6.09
CA LYS A 378 -10.24 29.63 6.37
C LYS A 378 -11.27 29.03 7.34
N ARG A 379 -11.59 27.75 7.21
CA ARG A 379 -12.52 27.07 8.14
C ARG A 379 -11.90 26.86 9.52
N LEU A 380 -10.65 26.43 9.60
CA LEU A 380 -9.92 26.22 10.85
C LEU A 380 -9.76 27.52 11.63
N ASP A 381 -9.40 28.63 10.97
CA ASP A 381 -9.32 29.97 11.56
C ASP A 381 -10.67 30.41 12.15
N MET A 382 -11.79 30.22 11.44
CA MET A 382 -13.12 30.52 11.96
C MET A 382 -13.45 29.65 13.19
N CYS A 383 -13.18 28.33 13.14
CA CYS A 383 -13.43 27.44 14.28
C CYS A 383 -12.61 27.85 15.52
N LEU A 384 -11.31 28.13 15.37
CA LEU A 384 -10.43 28.56 16.46
C LEU A 384 -10.87 29.91 17.06
N LYS A 385 -11.33 30.84 16.21
CA LYS A 385 -11.90 32.13 16.66
C LYS A 385 -13.22 31.97 17.42
N THR A 386 -14.08 31.05 17.02
CA THR A 386 -15.32 30.72 17.74
C THR A 386 -15.01 30.12 19.11
N VAL A 387 -14.19 29.06 19.17
CA VAL A 387 -13.81 28.40 20.45
C VAL A 387 -13.17 29.39 21.42
N ARG A 388 -12.25 30.25 20.95
CA ARG A 388 -11.63 31.28 21.78
C ARG A 388 -12.63 32.32 22.30
N LYS A 389 -13.68 32.64 21.53
CA LYS A 389 -14.73 33.59 21.91
C LYS A 389 -15.76 32.99 22.87
N GLU A 390 -15.95 31.68 22.82
CA GLU A 390 -16.78 30.92 23.78
C GLU A 390 -16.04 30.82 25.12
N GLN A 391 -14.78 30.42 25.10
CA GLN A 391 -13.91 30.38 26.30
C GLN A 391 -13.79 31.74 27.00
N SER A 392 -13.72 32.86 26.26
CA SER A 392 -13.68 34.19 26.86
C SER A 392 -15.00 34.62 27.52
N LYS A 393 -16.13 33.98 27.20
CA LYS A 393 -17.40 34.24 27.90
C LYS A 393 -17.52 33.42 29.18
N GLU A 394 -17.12 32.16 29.14
CA GLU A 394 -17.07 31.28 30.32
C GLU A 394 -16.09 31.79 31.40
N SER A 395 -15.11 32.62 31.03
CA SER A 395 -14.27 33.36 31.98
C SER A 395 -14.94 34.61 32.55
N ASP A 396 -15.67 35.39 31.74
CA ASP A 396 -16.32 36.63 32.22
C ASP A 396 -17.46 36.32 33.21
N ASP A 397 -18.28 35.30 32.93
CA ASP A 397 -19.39 34.86 33.81
C ASP A 397 -18.91 34.29 35.18
N ASN A 398 -17.60 34.06 35.35
CA ASN A 398 -16.99 33.53 36.59
C ASN A 398 -16.33 34.60 37.48
N TYR A 399 -16.21 35.86 37.03
CA TYR A 399 -15.49 36.89 37.77
C TYR A 399 -16.35 37.73 38.73
N ASP A 400 -17.67 37.61 38.67
CA ASP A 400 -18.62 38.47 39.39
C ASP A 400 -19.10 37.89 40.74
N LYS A 401 -18.32 36.98 41.36
CA LYS A 401 -18.71 36.22 42.58
C LYS A 401 -17.59 35.94 43.60
N THR A 402 -16.74 36.91 43.91
CA THR A 402 -15.96 36.90 45.17
C THR A 402 -15.75 38.31 45.72
N GLU A 403 -16.66 38.78 46.57
CA GLU A 403 -16.30 39.70 47.65
C GLU A 403 -17.24 39.51 48.86
N ASP A 404 -16.67 39.76 50.04
CA ASP A 404 -17.19 39.70 51.40
C ASP A 404 -17.92 38.43 51.92
N VAL A 405 -17.31 37.88 52.98
CA VAL A 405 -17.88 36.90 53.91
C VAL A 405 -18.27 37.65 55.17
N ASP A 406 -19.48 37.42 55.69
CA ASP A 406 -19.76 37.60 57.11
C ASP A 406 -20.67 36.49 57.64
N ILE A 407 -20.65 36.27 58.96
CA ILE A 407 -21.05 34.99 59.57
C ILE A 407 -22.22 35.18 60.56
N GLU A 408 -23.35 34.47 60.37
CA GLU A 408 -24.13 33.96 61.51
C GLU A 408 -25.14 32.83 61.15
N GLU A 409 -25.74 32.25 62.19
CA GLU A 409 -26.14 30.85 62.36
C GLU A 409 -27.20 30.18 61.44
N MET A 410 -26.88 28.91 61.14
CA MET A 410 -27.71 27.70 61.28
C MET A 410 -29.25 27.80 61.44
N ALA A 411 -29.93 27.15 60.49
CA ALA A 411 -31.05 26.21 60.68
C ALA A 411 -32.34 26.63 61.42
N LEU A 412 -33.48 26.57 60.70
CA LEU A 412 -34.69 25.87 61.17
C LEU A 412 -35.75 25.68 60.07
N LYS A 413 -36.57 24.63 60.21
CA LYS A 413 -37.88 24.38 59.56
C LYS A 413 -37.92 24.19 58.04
N LEU A 414 -38.03 22.92 57.65
CA LEU A 414 -38.94 22.50 56.58
C LEU A 414 -39.57 21.16 56.99
N ASP A 415 -40.75 21.24 57.62
CA ASP A 415 -41.43 20.09 58.23
C ASP A 415 -42.95 20.28 58.08
N ASN A 416 -43.59 19.42 57.27
CA ASN A 416 -45.01 19.46 56.84
C ASN A 416 -45.37 20.68 55.95
N VAL A 417 -46.40 20.67 55.08
CA VAL A 417 -47.66 19.90 54.96
C VAL A 417 -47.82 19.48 53.48
N LEU A 418 -47.82 18.18 53.13
CA LEU A 418 -48.98 17.28 52.93
C LEU A 418 -50.01 17.66 51.83
N LEU A 419 -50.11 16.74 50.85
CA LEU A 419 -51.31 16.27 50.12
C LEU A 419 -51.97 17.10 48.99
N ASP A 420 -52.56 16.31 48.08
CA ASP A 420 -53.68 16.57 47.16
C ASP A 420 -53.48 17.56 45.97
N THR A 421 -53.94 17.29 44.74
CA THR A 421 -54.76 16.16 44.21
C THR A 421 -54.23 15.58 42.88
N HIS A 422 -54.77 14.41 42.49
CA HIS A 422 -54.96 14.00 41.08
C HIS A 422 -55.75 15.09 40.28
N GLN A 423 -55.86 15.14 38.95
CA GLN A 423 -55.67 14.19 37.83
C GLN A 423 -55.22 15.05 36.57
N ASP A 424 -55.29 14.72 35.27
CA ASP A 424 -55.92 13.62 34.54
C ASP A 424 -55.28 13.27 33.16
N ALA A 425 -55.60 12.05 32.71
CA ALA A 425 -55.82 11.51 31.36
C ALA A 425 -55.00 11.95 30.12
N SER A 426 -54.14 11.00 29.71
CA SER A 426 -53.88 10.49 28.35
C SER A 426 -54.53 11.14 27.11
N SER A 427 -53.68 11.42 26.12
CA SER A 427 -53.89 11.12 24.68
C SER A 427 -52.54 10.91 23.99
#